data_AF-A0ABC9YBC7-F1
#
_entry.id   AF-A0ABC9YBC7-F1
#
_cell.length_a   1.000
_cell.length_b   1.000
_cell.length_c   1.000
_cell.angle_alpha   90.00
_cell.angle_beta   90.00
_cell.angle_gamma   90.00
#
_symmetry.space_group_name_H-M   'P 1'
#
loop_
_entity.id
_entity.type
_entity.pdbx_description
1 polymer ?
#
loop_
_entity_poly.entity_id
_entity_poly.type
_entity_poly.pdbx_seq_one_letter_code
_entity_poly.pdbx_strand_id
1 'polypeptide(L)'
;MHRQQYRTNRDSLIPIHKLIRQLESQGVISRTHSPFNSPMWPVRKSNGEWRLTVDYCGLNDVTLPLSAAVPDMLELQYELESKAAKWYDTSDITNAFFSVPLAAECRPQFAFPWRDL
;
A
#
# COMPACT_ATOMS: atom_id res chain seq x y z
N MET A 1 10.06 -15.60 -2.48
CA MET A 1 11.00 -14.61 -3.05
C MET A 1 11.62 -13.81 -1.93
N HIS A 2 12.94 -13.72 -1.86
CA HIS A 2 13.66 -12.94 -0.85
C HIS A 2 14.55 -11.92 -1.56
N ARG A 3 14.26 -10.63 -1.41
CA ARG A 3 15.03 -9.53 -2.02
C ARG A 3 15.73 -8.72 -0.93
N GLN A 4 16.98 -8.31 -1.15
CA GLN A 4 17.73 -7.53 -0.17
C GLN A 4 17.21 -6.09 -0.06
N GLN A 5 17.28 -5.53 1.15
CA GLN A 5 16.89 -4.14 1.42
C GLN A 5 17.80 -3.15 0.68
N TYR A 6 17.21 -2.17 0.01
CA TYR A 6 17.94 -1.06 -0.60
C TYR A 6 18.60 -0.18 0.45
N ARG A 7 19.69 0.49 0.05
CA ARG A 7 20.30 1.54 0.86
C ARG A 7 19.27 2.64 1.10
N THR A 8 18.94 2.87 2.36
CA THR A 8 17.90 3.81 2.76
C THR A 8 18.51 5.19 3.04
N ASN A 9 17.82 6.25 2.64
CA ASN A 9 18.23 7.63 2.94
C ASN A 9 18.12 7.89 4.46
N ARG A 10 19.17 8.47 5.07
CA ARG A 10 19.18 8.82 6.49
C ARG A 10 18.05 9.77 6.88
N ASP A 11 17.71 10.73 6.02
CA ASP A 11 16.65 11.71 6.28
C ASP A 11 15.26 11.07 6.37
N SER A 12 15.10 9.89 5.76
CA SER A 12 13.85 9.14 5.80
C SER A 12 13.68 8.29 7.06
N LEU A 13 14.75 8.01 7.81
CA LEU A 13 14.71 7.02 8.89
C LEU A 13 13.75 7.40 10.02
N ILE A 14 13.86 8.62 10.56
CA ILE A 14 13.01 9.07 11.67
C ILE A 14 11.53 9.15 11.26
N PRO A 15 11.17 9.79 10.13
CA PRO A 15 9.79 9.82 9.67
C PRO A 15 9.19 8.43 9.42
N ILE A 16 9.96 7.53 8.79
CA ILE A 16 9.50 6.17 8.50
C ILE A 16 9.39 5.34 9.77
N HIS A 17 10.29 5.51 10.75
CA HIS A 17 10.17 4.87 12.05
C HIS A 17 8.86 5.26 12.74
N LYS A 18 8.55 6.56 12.78
CA LYS A 18 7.29 7.06 13.36
C LYS A 18 6.07 6.47 12.65
N LEU A 19 6.10 6.41 11.31
CA LEU A 19 5.03 5.82 10.52
C LEU A 19 4.85 4.32 10.82
N ILE A 20 5.94 3.55 10.90
CA ILE A 20 5.88 2.12 11.22
C ILE A 20 5.28 1.89 12.61
N ARG A 21 5.68 2.67 13.62
CA ARG A 21 5.08 2.60 14.96
C ARG A 21 3.59 2.91 14.97
N GLN A 22 3.17 3.88 14.17
CA GLN A 22 1.75 4.20 14.02
C GLN A 22 0.98 3.05 13.35
N LEU A 23 1.52 2.45 12.28
CA LEU A 23 0.87 1.34 11.60
C LEU A 23 0.82 0.08 12.49
N GLU A 24 1.86 -0.16 13.31
CA GLU A 24 1.87 -1.23 14.32
C GLU A 24 0.77 -0.98 15.38
N SER A 25 0.64 0.23 15.91
CA SER A 25 -0.36 0.53 16.95
C SER A 25 -1.80 0.49 16.43
N GLN A 26 -2.00 0.76 15.14
CA GLN A 26 -3.27 0.61 14.44
C GLN A 26 -3.57 -0.84 14.04
N GLY A 27 -2.63 -1.78 14.22
CA GLY A 27 -2.78 -3.18 13.82
C GLY A 27 -2.72 -3.43 12.31
N VAL A 28 -2.32 -2.43 11.52
CA VAL A 28 -2.18 -2.56 10.05
C VAL A 28 -1.00 -3.46 9.70
N ILE A 29 0.09 -3.36 10.48
CA ILE A 29 1.26 -4.21 10.34
C ILE A 29 1.60 -4.87 11.67
N SER A 30 2.34 -5.98 11.60
CA SER A 30 2.84 -6.69 12.78
C SER A 30 4.23 -7.26 12.50
N ARG A 31 4.99 -7.51 13.57
CA ARG A 31 6.29 -8.16 13.48
C ARG A 31 6.11 -9.63 13.14
N THR A 32 6.94 -10.13 12.25
CA THR A 32 6.89 -11.53 11.81
C THR A 32 8.27 -12.03 11.40
N HIS A 33 8.44 -13.34 11.41
CA HIS A 33 9.54 -14.03 10.74
C HIS A 33 8.99 -14.63 9.45
N SER A 34 9.43 -14.12 8.31
CA SER A 34 8.98 -14.57 6.99
C SER A 34 10.15 -15.05 6.14
N PRO A 35 9.99 -16.13 5.35
CA PRO A 35 10.94 -16.50 4.31
C PRO A 35 10.86 -15.58 3.08
N PHE A 36 9.87 -14.70 3.00
CA PHE A 36 9.72 -13.70 1.96
C PHE A 36 10.24 -12.35 2.41
N ASN A 37 10.68 -11.53 1.46
CA ASN A 37 11.03 -10.14 1.75
C ASN A 37 10.95 -9.28 0.50
N SER A 38 10.19 -8.19 0.60
CA SER A 38 10.20 -7.08 -0.35
C SER A 38 10.90 -5.87 0.25
N PRO A 39 11.82 -5.21 -0.47
CA PRO A 39 12.56 -4.10 0.08
C PRO A 39 11.65 -2.86 0.20
N MET A 40 11.81 -2.13 1.30
CA MET A 40 11.19 -0.82 1.45
C MET A 40 11.93 0.21 0.59
N TRP A 41 11.19 1.22 0.15
CA TRP A 41 11.69 2.33 -0.64
C TRP A 41 11.03 3.63 -0.16
N PRO A 42 11.56 4.32 0.86
CA PRO A 42 11.00 5.59 1.28
C PRO A 42 11.07 6.63 0.16
N VAL A 43 9.92 7.21 -0.21
CA VAL A 43 9.82 8.24 -1.25
C VAL A 43 9.45 9.57 -0.63
N ARG A 44 10.13 10.63 -1.02
CA ARG A 44 9.78 12.00 -0.64
C ARG A 44 8.68 12.52 -1.56
N LYS A 45 7.57 12.95 -1.00
CA LYS A 45 6.47 13.63 -1.71
C LYS A 45 6.86 15.07 -2.06
N SER A 46 6.14 15.66 -3.01
CA SER A 46 6.29 17.08 -3.38
C SER A 46 6.03 18.05 -2.22
N ASN A 47 5.14 17.69 -1.29
CA ASN A 47 4.86 18.45 -0.07
C ASN A 47 5.96 18.32 1.01
N GLY A 48 7.04 17.58 0.73
CA GLY A 48 8.17 17.38 1.63
C GLY A 48 8.03 16.21 2.61
N GLU A 49 6.86 15.59 2.74
CA GLU A 49 6.65 14.42 3.59
C GLU A 49 7.30 13.16 3.02
N TRP A 50 7.64 12.22 3.91
CA TRP A 50 8.08 10.88 3.52
C TRP A 50 6.91 9.91 3.47
N ARG A 51 6.87 9.08 2.42
CA ARG A 51 5.96 7.96 2.26
C ARG A 51 6.76 6.65 2.30
N LEU A 52 6.33 5.71 3.11
CA LEU A 52 6.80 4.32 3.01
C LEU A 52 6.18 3.70 1.77
N THR A 53 7.00 3.30 0.80
CA THR A 53 6.57 2.36 -0.25
C THR A 53 7.35 1.06 -0.10
N VAL A 54 6.77 -0.04 -0.56
CA VAL A 54 7.38 -1.37 -0.54
C VAL A 54 7.36 -1.89 -1.96
N ASP A 55 8.51 -2.37 -2.44
CA ASP A 55 8.67 -2.87 -3.80
C ASP A 55 8.16 -4.31 -3.89
N TYR A 56 6.87 -4.43 -4.18
CA TYR A 56 6.20 -5.68 -4.45
C TYR A 56 6.28 -6.14 -5.91
N CYS A 57 7.10 -5.53 -6.78
CA CYS A 57 7.15 -5.92 -8.20
C CYS A 57 7.43 -7.41 -8.38
N GLY A 58 8.43 -7.96 -7.67
CA GLY A 58 8.71 -9.40 -7.73
C GLY A 58 7.58 -10.29 -7.19
N LEU A 59 6.80 -9.80 -6.21
CA LEU A 59 5.62 -10.53 -5.73
C LEU A 59 4.49 -10.49 -6.77
N ASN A 60 4.28 -9.33 -7.39
CA ASN A 60 3.27 -9.12 -8.42
C ASN A 60 3.54 -10.00 -9.65
N ASP A 61 4.80 -10.17 -10.04
CA ASP A 61 5.20 -10.98 -11.20
C ASP A 61 4.81 -12.47 -11.09
N VAL A 62 4.65 -12.99 -9.86
CA VAL A 62 4.23 -14.37 -9.61
C VAL A 62 2.81 -14.48 -9.05
N THR A 63 2.14 -13.36 -8.86
CA THR A 63 0.73 -13.34 -8.45
C THR A 63 -0.12 -13.50 -9.70
N LEU A 64 -1.05 -14.45 -9.67
CA LEU A 64 -1.97 -14.64 -10.80
C LEU A 64 -2.76 -13.34 -11.03
N PRO A 65 -2.77 -12.81 -12.26
CA PRO A 65 -3.52 -11.61 -12.54
C PRO A 65 -5.00 -11.88 -12.30
N LEU A 66 -5.60 -11.08 -11.41
CA LEU A 66 -7.04 -11.05 -11.25
C LEU A 66 -7.60 -10.02 -12.24
N SER A 67 -8.54 -10.43 -13.08
CA SER A 67 -9.33 -9.47 -13.86
C SER A 67 -10.25 -8.75 -12.88
N ALA A 68 -9.81 -7.61 -12.38
CA ALA A 68 -10.66 -6.73 -11.59
C ALA A 68 -11.67 -6.08 -12.55
N ALA A 69 -12.97 -6.16 -12.22
CA ALA A 69 -14.02 -5.41 -12.89
C ALA A 69 -13.96 -3.93 -12.47
N VAL A 70 -12.85 -3.26 -12.77
CA VAL A 70 -12.78 -1.81 -12.68
C VAL A 70 -13.51 -1.27 -13.92
N PRO A 71 -14.67 -0.63 -13.75
CA PRO A 71 -15.45 -0.14 -14.87
C PRO A 71 -14.68 0.95 -15.62
N ASP A 72 -14.93 1.05 -16.93
CA ASP A 72 -14.32 2.08 -17.75
C ASP A 72 -14.80 3.48 -17.32
N MET A 73 -13.90 4.45 -17.32
CA MET A 73 -14.21 5.81 -16.84
C MET A 73 -15.26 6.50 -17.72
N LEU A 74 -15.24 6.26 -19.03
CA LEU A 74 -16.21 6.83 -19.97
C LEU A 74 -17.58 6.18 -19.78
N GLU A 75 -17.62 4.87 -19.54
CA GLU A 75 -18.86 4.16 -19.20
C GLU A 75 -19.48 4.70 -17.90
N LEU A 76 -18.68 4.86 -16.85
CA LEU A 76 -19.12 5.46 -15.60
C LEU A 76 -19.67 6.88 -15.78
N GLN A 77 -18.99 7.69 -16.59
CA GLN A 77 -19.40 9.07 -16.85
C GLN A 77 -20.72 9.11 -17.62
N TYR A 78 -20.89 8.28 -18.65
CA TYR A 78 -22.14 8.18 -19.38
C TYR A 78 -23.29 7.74 -18.47
N GLU A 79 -23.05 6.74 -17.60
CA GLU A 79 -24.05 6.28 -16.65
C GLU A 79 -24.47 7.40 -15.69
N LEU A 80 -23.51 8.20 -15.21
CA LEU A 80 -23.77 9.33 -14.33
C LEU A 80 -24.61 10.42 -15.03
N GLU A 81 -24.21 10.82 -16.23
CA GLU A 81 -24.91 11.84 -17.03
C GLU A 81 -26.33 11.39 -17.43
N SER A 82 -26.53 10.10 -17.68
CA SER A 82 -27.83 9.52 -18.04
C SER A 82 -28.87 9.59 -16.91
N LYS A 83 -28.43 9.69 -15.64
CA LYS A 83 -29.31 9.69 -14.47
C LYS A 83 -30.04 11.03 -14.24
N ALA A 84 -29.72 12.07 -15.01
CA ALA A 84 -30.33 13.40 -14.94
C ALA A 84 -30.47 13.94 -13.50
N ALA A 85 -29.50 13.63 -12.63
CA ALA A 85 -29.59 13.98 -11.22
C ALA A 85 -29.39 15.49 -11.02
N LYS A 86 -30.17 16.05 -10.09
CA LYS A 86 -30.13 17.48 -9.77
C LYS A 86 -28.91 17.86 -8.93
N TRP A 87 -28.37 16.93 -8.15
CA TRP A 87 -27.28 17.14 -7.22
C TRP A 87 -26.35 15.94 -7.22
N TYR A 88 -25.06 16.21 -7.15
CA TYR A 88 -24.00 15.21 -7.00
C TYR A 88 -23.19 15.55 -5.76
N ASP A 89 -22.70 14.51 -5.09
CA ASP A 89 -21.75 14.62 -3.99
C ASP A 89 -20.63 13.59 -4.20
N THR A 90 -19.43 13.93 -3.74
CA THR A 90 -18.24 13.10 -3.90
C THR A 90 -17.63 12.84 -2.53
N SER A 91 -17.49 11.57 -2.19
CA SER A 91 -16.85 11.12 -0.96
C SER A 91 -15.67 10.21 -1.29
N ASP A 92 -14.56 10.38 -0.56
CA ASP A 92 -13.37 9.53 -0.67
C ASP A 92 -13.17 8.70 0.61
N ILE A 93 -12.78 7.43 0.45
CA ILE A 93 -12.46 6.55 1.57
C ILE A 93 -10.95 6.60 1.82
N THR A 94 -10.55 7.35 2.85
CA THR A 94 -9.13 7.44 3.25
C THR A 94 -8.60 6.07 3.68
N ASN A 95 -7.43 5.69 3.16
CA ASN A 95 -6.76 4.41 3.45
C ASN A 95 -7.62 3.16 3.16
N ALA A 96 -8.51 3.21 2.16
CA ALA A 96 -9.44 2.12 1.83
C ALA A 96 -8.80 0.72 1.75
N PHE A 97 -7.55 0.62 1.27
CA PHE A 97 -6.83 -0.66 1.20
C PHE A 97 -6.62 -1.35 2.55
N PHE A 98 -6.51 -0.59 3.65
CA PHE A 98 -6.36 -1.16 5.00
C PHE A 98 -7.67 -1.69 5.58
N SER A 99 -8.82 -1.35 4.98
CA SER A 99 -10.13 -1.85 5.40
C SER A 99 -10.36 -3.30 5.00
N VAL A 100 -9.55 -3.85 4.07
CA VAL A 100 -9.63 -5.25 3.63
C VAL A 100 -8.48 -6.05 4.26
N PRO A 101 -8.76 -7.00 5.17
CA PRO A 101 -7.70 -7.76 5.82
C PRO A 101 -7.04 -8.76 4.86
N LEU A 102 -5.74 -8.96 5.01
CA LEU A 102 -5.02 -10.04 4.34
C LEU A 102 -5.38 -11.40 4.98
N ALA A 103 -5.68 -12.37 4.12
CA ALA A 103 -5.78 -13.78 4.48
C ALA A 103 -4.49 -14.21 5.22
N ALA A 104 -4.64 -14.98 6.30
CA ALA A 104 -3.55 -15.25 7.24
C ALA A 104 -2.35 -15.93 6.57
N GLU A 105 -2.63 -16.86 5.66
CA GLU A 105 -1.69 -17.60 4.83
C GLU A 105 -0.92 -16.73 3.83
N CYS A 106 -1.48 -15.59 3.41
CA CYS A 106 -0.85 -14.66 2.47
C CYS A 106 0.06 -13.64 3.19
N ARG A 107 -0.18 -13.36 4.47
CA ARG A 107 0.57 -12.32 5.22
C ARG A 107 2.09 -12.44 5.13
N PRO A 108 2.71 -13.63 5.23
CA PRO A 108 4.17 -13.73 5.13
C PRO A 108 4.72 -13.21 3.80
N GLN A 109 3.96 -13.30 2.71
CA GLN A 109 4.40 -12.88 1.38
C GLN A 109 4.61 -11.36 1.26
N PHE A 110 3.89 -10.59 2.08
CA PHE A 110 3.96 -9.13 2.15
C PHE A 110 4.97 -8.61 3.18
N ALA A 111 5.88 -9.47 3.66
CA ALA A 111 6.89 -9.05 4.62
C ALA A 111 7.93 -8.09 3.99
N PHE A 112 8.36 -7.11 4.77
CA PHE A 112 9.45 -6.19 4.44
C PHE A 112 10.38 -6.04 5.65
N PRO A 113 11.67 -5.72 5.44
CA PRO A 113 12.62 -5.70 6.52
C PRO A 113 12.60 -4.33 7.19
N TRP A 114 12.46 -4.28 8.52
CA TRP A 114 12.64 -3.05 9.27
C TRP A 114 13.60 -3.31 10.43
N ARG A 115 14.47 -2.33 10.73
CA ARG A 115 15.30 -2.34 11.94
C ARG A 115 14.81 -1.21 12.81
N ASP A 116 14.50 -1.52 14.06
CA ASP A 116 14.22 -0.50 15.05
C ASP A 116 15.42 0.46 15.15
N LEU A 117 15.12 1.76 15.27
CA LEU A 117 16.11 2.81 15.54
C LEU A 117 16.48 2.80 17.02
#